data_AF-A0ABD5TGT6-F1
#
_entry.id   AF-A0ABD5TGT6-F1
#
_cell.length_a   1.000
_cell.length_b   1.000
_cell.length_c   1.000
_cell.angle_alpha   90.00
_cell.angle_beta   90.00
_cell.angle_gamma   90.00
#
_symmetry.space_group_name_H-M   'P 1'
#
loop_
_entity.id
_entity.type
_entity.pdbx_description
1 polymer ?
#
loop_
_entity_poly.entity_id
_entity_poly.type
_entity_poly.pdbx_seq_one_letter_code
_entity_poly.pdbx_strand_id
1 'polypeptide(L)'
;MELEHQSQRADASGIPSALDARVLGLVIVVAGLAASVNVPYGGPLAALAAFAILVCVGVAGHLHGERTLRQLTGDLVDRWVEEGGHVYGVSQSSNGMRTEWIVHTPDGDVTVGGLALSPICRLSVEWRGIADTTSAATANAQFDRLAEDLYREIFADA
;
A
#
# COMPACT_ATOMS: atom_id res chain seq x y z
N MET A 1 -23.00 26.13 6.21
CA MET A 1 -22.71 24.71 6.53
C MET A 1 -22.99 23.86 5.30
N GLU A 2 -22.30 24.12 4.20
CA GLU A 2 -22.60 23.47 2.89
C GLU A 2 -21.31 23.09 2.13
N LEU A 3 -20.16 23.09 2.82
CA LEU A 3 -18.85 22.73 2.27
C LEU A 3 -18.30 21.41 2.83
N GLU A 4 -19.00 20.78 3.77
CA GLU A 4 -18.56 19.52 4.43
C GLU A 4 -19.29 18.26 3.90
N HIS A 5 -20.09 18.39 2.84
CA HIS A 5 -20.83 17.26 2.24
C HIS A 5 -20.48 17.00 0.77
N GLN A 6 -19.44 17.67 0.24
CA GLN A 6 -19.03 17.55 -1.16
C GLN A 6 -17.76 16.71 -1.41
N SER A 7 -17.11 16.23 -0.35
CA SER A 7 -16.09 15.19 -0.41
C SER A 7 -16.74 13.98 0.27
N GLN A 8 -17.26 12.96 -0.40
CA GLN A 8 -16.57 12.17 -1.40
C GLN A 8 -17.68 11.32 -2.05
N ARG A 9 -18.31 11.86 -3.09
CA ARG A 9 -19.05 11.03 -4.05
C ARG A 9 -18.06 9.96 -4.52
N ALA A 10 -18.45 8.70 -4.42
CA ALA A 10 -17.74 7.57 -4.98
C ALA A 10 -17.32 7.90 -6.42
N ASP A 11 -16.07 8.32 -6.58
CA ASP A 11 -15.46 8.56 -7.87
C ASP A 11 -15.06 7.18 -8.38
N ALA A 12 -15.80 6.72 -9.38
CA ALA A 12 -15.64 5.43 -10.04
C ALA A 12 -14.33 5.33 -10.87
N SER A 13 -13.18 5.76 -10.33
CA SER A 13 -11.91 5.72 -11.07
C SER A 13 -10.63 5.57 -10.24
N GLY A 14 -10.68 4.86 -9.10
CA GLY A 14 -9.50 4.16 -8.60
C GLY A 14 -9.22 4.26 -7.11
N ILE A 15 -8.51 3.25 -6.62
CA ILE A 15 -7.94 3.20 -5.27
C ILE A 15 -7.06 4.46 -5.06
N PRO A 16 -7.25 5.23 -3.97
CA PRO A 16 -6.49 6.47 -3.76
C PRO A 16 -4.99 6.18 -3.51
N SER A 17 -4.12 7.16 -3.73
CA SER A 17 -2.68 6.97 -3.42
C SER A 17 -2.43 6.96 -1.91
N ALA A 18 -1.62 6.01 -1.42
CA ALA A 18 -1.28 5.90 0.00
C ALA A 18 0.24 5.82 0.23
N LEU A 19 0.92 6.95 0.00
CA LEU A 19 2.36 7.09 0.25
C LEU A 19 2.65 7.11 1.76
N ASP A 20 3.69 6.37 2.17
CA ASP A 20 4.10 6.26 3.56
C ASP A 20 5.32 7.17 3.83
N ALA A 21 5.06 8.31 4.47
CA ALA A 21 6.09 9.26 4.86
C ALA A 21 7.14 8.67 5.82
N ARG A 22 6.79 7.63 6.60
CA ARG A 22 7.73 6.93 7.48
C ARG A 22 8.73 6.10 6.69
N VAL A 23 8.28 5.44 5.63
CA VAL A 23 9.18 4.72 4.71
C VAL A 23 10.13 5.71 4.05
N LEU A 24 9.63 6.85 3.57
CA LEU A 24 10.47 7.91 2.99
C LEU A 24 11.50 8.45 4.01
N GLY A 25 11.07 8.72 5.24
CA GLY A 25 11.97 9.14 6.32
C GLY A 25 13.04 8.10 6.64
N LEU A 26 12.66 6.82 6.72
CA LEU A 26 13.59 5.71 6.94
C LEU A 26 14.62 5.60 5.81
N VAL A 27 14.19 5.72 4.55
CA VAL A 27 15.08 5.74 3.37
C VAL A 27 16.12 6.85 3.51
N ILE A 28 15.70 8.06 3.89
CA ILE A 28 16.62 9.20 4.07
C ILE A 28 17.64 8.91 5.18
N VAL A 29 17.19 8.41 6.34
CA VAL A 29 18.08 8.10 7.47
C VAL A 29 19.09 7.02 7.10
N VAL A 30 18.63 5.91 6.52
CA VAL A 30 19.49 4.79 6.13
C VAL A 30 20.45 5.20 5.03
N ALA A 31 19.98 5.96 4.04
CA ALA A 31 20.84 6.49 2.98
C ALA A 31 21.92 7.41 3.54
N GLY A 32 21.58 8.29 4.49
CA GLY A 32 22.53 9.17 5.15
C GLY A 32 23.61 8.40 5.92
N LEU A 33 23.19 7.40 6.71
CA LEU A 33 24.11 6.53 7.44
C LEU A 33 25.03 5.76 6.50
N ALA A 34 24.49 5.13 5.45
CA ALA A 34 25.29 4.38 4.49
C ALA A 34 26.25 5.28 3.70
N ALA A 35 25.79 6.45 3.29
CA ALA A 35 26.61 7.43 2.58
C ALA A 35 27.75 7.99 3.45
N SER A 36 27.54 8.13 4.76
CA SER A 36 28.54 8.65 5.69
C SER A 36 29.84 7.82 5.71
N VAL A 37 29.75 6.53 5.40
CA VAL A 37 30.90 5.62 5.30
C VAL A 37 31.87 6.04 4.19
N ASN A 38 31.40 6.77 3.16
CA ASN A 38 32.24 7.23 2.06
C ASN A 38 33.02 8.51 2.37
N VAL A 39 32.70 9.23 3.47
CA VAL A 39 33.39 10.46 3.85
C VAL A 39 34.91 10.27 4.02
N PRO A 40 35.41 9.26 4.77
CA PRO A 40 36.86 9.07 4.93
C PRO A 40 37.59 8.59 3.68
N TYR A 41 36.92 7.96 2.71
CA TYR A 41 37.57 7.37 1.53
C TYR A 41 37.48 8.24 0.27
N GLY A 42 36.36 8.92 0.05
CA GLY A 42 36.09 9.71 -1.15
C GLY A 42 35.72 11.18 -0.87
N GLY A 43 35.73 11.59 0.39
CA GLY A 43 35.38 12.95 0.81
C GLY A 43 33.88 13.26 0.74
N PRO A 44 33.49 14.51 1.01
CA PRO A 44 32.09 14.91 1.12
C PRO A 44 31.31 14.79 -0.19
N LEU A 45 31.97 14.98 -1.34
CA LEU A 45 31.32 14.86 -2.66
C LEU A 45 30.92 13.41 -2.97
N ALA A 46 31.79 12.44 -2.65
CA ALA A 46 31.46 11.02 -2.84
C ALA A 46 30.32 10.58 -1.90
N ALA A 47 30.34 11.05 -0.65
CA ALA A 47 29.24 10.80 0.28
C ALA A 47 27.90 11.39 -0.22
N LEU A 48 27.91 12.63 -0.73
CA LEU A 48 26.71 13.26 -1.30
C LEU A 48 26.18 12.50 -2.53
N ALA A 49 27.06 12.05 -3.42
CA ALA A 49 26.66 11.24 -4.56
C ALA A 49 26.04 9.90 -4.14
N ALA A 50 26.67 9.19 -3.20
CA ALA A 50 26.14 7.94 -2.66
C ALA A 50 24.77 8.15 -1.99
N PHE A 51 24.62 9.22 -1.20
CA PHE A 51 23.35 9.59 -0.58
C PHE A 51 22.26 9.81 -1.62
N ALA A 52 22.53 10.61 -2.65
CA ALA A 52 21.56 10.89 -3.71
C ALA A 52 21.12 9.62 -4.43
N ILE A 53 22.05 8.71 -4.75
CA ILE A 53 21.73 7.43 -5.38
C ILE A 53 20.84 6.58 -4.47
N LEU A 54 21.21 6.43 -3.20
CA LEU A 54 20.46 5.61 -2.25
C LEU A 54 19.05 6.15 -2.00
N VAL A 55 18.90 7.47 -1.85
CA VAL A 55 17.58 8.11 -1.70
C VAL A 55 16.75 7.88 -2.96
N CYS A 56 17.30 8.14 -4.15
CA CYS A 56 16.56 7.94 -5.40
C CYS A 56 16.09 6.50 -5.57
N VAL A 57 16.95 5.52 -5.30
CA VAL A 57 16.59 4.09 -5.37
C VAL A 57 15.52 3.73 -4.34
N GLY A 58 15.67 4.19 -3.09
CA GLY A 58 14.68 3.91 -2.04
C GLY A 58 13.32 4.54 -2.30
N VAL A 59 13.29 5.80 -2.76
CA VAL A 59 12.05 6.51 -3.15
C VAL A 59 11.40 5.80 -4.33
N ALA A 60 12.16 5.47 -5.38
CA ALA A 60 11.63 4.74 -6.53
C ALA A 60 11.07 3.36 -6.12
N GLY A 61 11.75 2.65 -5.22
CA GLY A 61 11.28 1.38 -4.67
C GLY A 61 9.99 1.50 -3.86
N HIS A 62 9.82 2.60 -3.12
CA HIS A 62 8.59 2.90 -2.38
C HIS A 62 7.43 3.23 -3.33
N LEU A 63 7.66 4.10 -4.33
CA LEU A 63 6.65 4.44 -5.33
C LEU A 63 6.20 3.22 -6.14
N HIS A 64 7.15 2.36 -6.51
CA HIS A 64 6.82 1.11 -7.19
C HIS A 64 6.00 0.19 -6.27
N GLY A 65 6.38 0.07 -4.99
CA GLY A 65 5.64 -0.73 -4.02
C GLY A 65 4.22 -0.25 -3.78
N GLU A 66 4.01 1.07 -3.63
CA GLU A 66 2.69 1.67 -3.48
C GLU A 66 1.82 1.38 -4.70
N ARG A 67 2.37 1.58 -5.89
CA ARG A 67 1.66 1.31 -7.13
C ARG A 67 1.23 -0.15 -7.25
N THR A 68 2.11 -1.08 -6.89
CA THR A 68 1.83 -2.52 -6.90
C THR A 68 0.71 -2.87 -5.91
N LEU A 69 0.77 -2.36 -4.68
CA LEU A 69 -0.27 -2.63 -3.68
C LEU A 69 -1.60 -2.00 -4.09
N ARG A 70 -1.57 -0.76 -4.60
CA ARG A 70 -2.76 -0.07 -5.09
C ARG A 70 -3.44 -0.80 -6.23
N GLN A 71 -2.65 -1.36 -7.14
CA GLN A 71 -3.16 -2.20 -8.22
C GLN A 71 -3.79 -3.47 -7.67
N LEU A 72 -3.09 -4.20 -6.81
CA LEU A 72 -3.63 -5.40 -6.15
C LEU A 72 -4.95 -5.13 -5.41
N THR A 73 -5.05 -4.02 -4.70
CA THR A 73 -6.29 -3.60 -4.02
C THR A 73 -7.40 -3.31 -5.03
N GLY A 74 -7.09 -2.65 -6.15
CA GLY A 74 -8.06 -2.39 -7.21
C GLY A 74 -8.58 -3.68 -7.82
N ASP A 75 -7.66 -4.57 -8.22
CA ASP A 75 -7.99 -5.86 -8.80
C ASP A 75 -8.84 -6.70 -7.82
N LEU A 76 -8.52 -6.69 -6.52
CA LEU A 76 -9.31 -7.39 -5.49
C LEU A 76 -10.74 -6.87 -5.40
N VAL A 77 -10.90 -5.55 -5.34
CA VAL A 77 -12.23 -4.91 -5.24
C VAL A 77 -13.05 -5.20 -6.49
N ASP A 78 -12.44 -5.08 -7.67
CA ASP A 78 -13.11 -5.40 -8.94
C ASP A 78 -13.56 -6.86 -8.95
N ARG A 79 -12.71 -7.79 -8.53
CA ARG A 79 -13.03 -9.22 -8.46
C ARG A 79 -14.16 -9.52 -7.47
N TRP A 80 -14.18 -8.89 -6.30
CA TRP A 80 -15.26 -9.05 -5.33
C TRP A 80 -16.60 -8.55 -5.86
N VAL A 81 -16.60 -7.41 -6.55
CA VAL A 81 -17.82 -6.86 -7.18
C VAL A 81 -18.31 -7.78 -8.30
N GLU A 82 -17.40 -8.34 -9.12
CA GLU A 82 -17.74 -9.32 -10.16
C GLU A 82 -18.39 -10.60 -9.59
N GLU A 83 -17.97 -11.04 -8.40
CA GLU A 83 -18.53 -12.22 -7.74
C GLU A 83 -19.86 -11.96 -6.99
N GLY A 84 -20.30 -10.70 -6.93
CA GLY A 84 -21.56 -10.27 -6.31
C GLY A 84 -21.41 -9.56 -4.97
N GLY A 85 -20.17 -9.32 -4.53
CA GLY A 85 -19.84 -8.56 -3.32
C GLY A 85 -20.28 -7.11 -3.43
N HIS A 86 -20.84 -6.58 -2.35
CA HIS A 86 -21.29 -5.18 -2.30
C HIS A 86 -20.20 -4.32 -1.66
N VAL A 87 -19.66 -3.38 -2.44
CA VAL A 87 -18.63 -2.43 -1.99
C VAL A 87 -19.16 -1.01 -2.18
N TYR A 88 -19.20 -0.22 -1.10
CA TYR A 88 -19.69 1.16 -1.13
C TYR A 88 -18.63 2.17 -1.58
N GLY A 89 -17.36 1.80 -1.44
CA GLY A 89 -16.23 2.63 -1.84
C GLY A 89 -14.96 2.20 -1.13
N VAL A 90 -13.86 2.84 -1.55
CA VAL A 90 -12.55 2.67 -0.94
C VAL A 90 -12.02 4.02 -0.51
N SER A 91 -11.68 4.16 0.78
CA SER A 91 -11.03 5.36 1.31
C SER A 91 -9.57 5.07 1.67
N GLN A 92 -8.77 6.13 1.77
CA GLN A 92 -7.45 6.02 2.39
C GLN A 92 -7.61 5.90 3.91
N SER A 93 -6.77 5.10 4.56
CA SER A 93 -6.73 5.06 6.03
C SER A 93 -6.27 6.40 6.61
N SER A 94 -7.03 6.92 7.58
CA SER A 94 -6.84 8.26 8.18
C SER A 94 -5.59 8.35 9.06
N ASN A 95 -4.96 7.22 9.39
CA ASN A 95 -3.73 7.21 10.16
C ASN A 95 -2.52 7.76 9.37
N GLY A 96 -2.63 7.90 8.03
CA GLY A 96 -1.69 8.63 7.16
C GLY A 96 -0.23 8.15 7.18
N MET A 97 0.04 7.08 7.91
CA MET A 97 1.38 6.63 8.30
C MET A 97 1.67 5.22 7.81
N ARG A 98 0.77 4.64 7.01
CA ARG A 98 0.87 3.32 6.40
C ARG A 98 0.22 3.37 5.03
N THR A 99 0.75 2.57 4.10
CA THR A 99 0.09 2.29 2.82
C THR A 99 -1.09 1.38 3.10
N GLU A 100 -2.27 1.99 3.25
CA GLU A 100 -3.48 1.33 3.77
C GLU A 100 -4.75 2.01 3.24
N TRP A 101 -5.72 1.18 2.89
CA TRP A 101 -7.02 1.49 2.31
C TRP A 101 -8.11 0.79 3.10
N ILE A 102 -9.26 1.44 3.20
CA ILE A 102 -10.45 0.90 3.85
C ILE A 102 -11.47 0.66 2.76
N VAL A 103 -11.86 -0.60 2.58
CA VAL A 103 -12.92 -1.02 1.67
C VAL A 103 -14.20 -1.15 2.50
N HIS A 104 -15.19 -0.32 2.17
CA HIS A 104 -16.44 -0.27 2.90
C HIS A 104 -17.44 -1.30 2.35
N THR A 105 -17.87 -2.24 3.19
CA THR A 105 -18.87 -3.27 2.85
C THR A 105 -20.08 -3.18 3.80
N PRO A 106 -21.23 -3.82 3.47
CA PRO A 106 -22.41 -3.86 4.35
C PRO A 106 -22.14 -4.45 5.73
N ASP A 107 -21.22 -5.42 5.79
CA ASP A 107 -20.98 -6.23 6.99
C ASP A 107 -19.82 -5.71 7.84
N GLY A 108 -19.12 -4.69 7.36
CA GLY A 108 -18.03 -4.02 8.05
C GLY A 108 -16.98 -3.47 7.10
N ASP A 109 -15.95 -2.86 7.67
CA ASP A 109 -14.81 -2.36 6.92
C ASP A 109 -13.74 -3.46 6.77
N VAL A 110 -13.22 -3.62 5.55
CA VAL A 110 -12.05 -4.46 5.25
C VAL A 110 -10.85 -3.54 5.06
N THR A 111 -9.79 -3.75 5.82
CA THR A 111 -8.57 -2.93 5.71
C THR A 111 -7.57 -3.66 4.81
N VAL A 112 -7.21 -3.06 3.68
CA VAL A 112 -6.22 -3.58 2.74
C VAL A 112 -5.00 -2.67 2.76
N GLY A 113 -3.80 -3.20 2.94
CA GLY A 113 -2.59 -2.37 3.00
C GLY A 113 -1.31 -3.18 2.97
N GLY A 114 -0.26 -2.67 3.63
CA GLY A 114 0.96 -3.42 3.92
C GLY A 114 2.24 -2.61 3.72
N LEU A 115 3.32 -3.31 3.35
CA LEU A 115 4.63 -2.69 3.15
C LEU A 115 4.83 -2.36 1.66
N ALA A 116 4.80 -1.07 1.34
CA ALA A 116 5.09 -0.56 0.00
C ALA A 116 6.60 -0.37 -0.22
N LEU A 117 7.41 -1.43 -0.28
CA LEU A 117 8.84 -1.29 -0.57
C LEU A 117 9.35 -2.42 -1.47
N SER A 118 9.61 -2.11 -2.74
CA SER A 118 10.10 -3.08 -3.70
C SER A 118 11.58 -3.46 -3.43
N PRO A 119 11.96 -4.75 -3.55
CA PRO A 119 11.17 -5.91 -3.97
C PRO A 119 10.49 -6.66 -2.81
N ILE A 120 10.58 -6.17 -1.58
CA ILE A 120 10.06 -6.83 -0.38
C ILE A 120 8.61 -6.45 -0.04
N CYS A 121 7.83 -6.03 -1.04
CA CYS A 121 6.47 -5.57 -0.85
C CYS A 121 5.60 -6.64 -0.19
N ARG A 122 4.75 -6.23 0.75
CA ARG A 122 3.80 -7.13 1.42
C ARG A 122 2.39 -6.57 1.33
N LEU A 123 1.45 -7.45 1.01
CA LEU A 123 0.01 -7.21 1.09
C LEU A 123 -0.48 -7.71 2.46
N SER A 124 -1.30 -6.90 3.12
CA SER A 124 -2.01 -7.23 4.35
C SER A 124 -3.49 -6.98 4.10
N VAL A 125 -4.33 -7.95 4.42
CA VAL A 125 -5.79 -7.80 4.41
C VAL A 125 -6.29 -8.11 5.80
N GLU A 126 -7.02 -7.20 6.40
CA GLU A 126 -7.59 -7.35 7.74
C GLU A 126 -9.11 -7.29 7.68
N TRP A 127 -9.74 -8.30 8.26
CA TRP A 127 -11.18 -8.45 8.37
C TRP A 127 -11.55 -8.90 9.77
N ARG A 128 -12.51 -8.21 10.42
CA ARG A 128 -12.96 -8.52 11.79
C ARG A 128 -11.82 -8.66 12.82
N GLY A 129 -10.73 -7.90 12.64
CA GLY A 129 -9.55 -7.92 13.50
C GLY A 129 -8.58 -9.09 13.25
N ILE A 130 -8.81 -9.90 12.23
CA ILE A 130 -7.90 -10.95 11.76
C ILE A 130 -7.17 -10.42 10.54
N ALA A 131 -5.84 -10.35 10.62
CA ALA A 131 -4.99 -9.83 9.56
C ALA A 131 -4.18 -10.94 8.91
N ASP A 132 -4.39 -11.14 7.61
CA ASP A 132 -3.62 -12.04 6.77
C ASP A 132 -2.59 -11.27 5.95
N THR A 133 -1.34 -11.73 6.00
CA THR A 133 -0.23 -11.06 5.32
C THR A 133 0.49 -11.99 4.36
N THR A 134 0.75 -11.51 3.14
CA THR A 134 1.51 -12.23 2.12
C THR A 134 2.46 -11.30 1.38
N SER A 135 3.43 -11.86 0.64
CA SER A 135 4.25 -11.03 -0.23
C SER A 135 3.43 -10.57 -1.43
N ALA A 136 3.66 -9.35 -1.94
CA ALA A 136 2.96 -8.87 -3.13
C ALA A 136 3.26 -9.74 -4.37
N ALA A 137 4.46 -10.32 -4.44
CA ALA A 137 4.83 -11.26 -5.50
C ALA A 137 3.99 -12.56 -5.42
N THR A 138 3.81 -13.10 -4.21
CA THR A 138 2.95 -14.27 -3.98
C THR A 138 1.49 -13.95 -4.25
N ALA A 139 0.99 -12.80 -3.77
CA ALA A 139 -0.37 -12.33 -4.03
C ALA A 139 -0.65 -12.25 -5.53
N ASN A 140 0.24 -11.62 -6.31
CA ASN A 140 0.12 -11.56 -7.77
C ASN A 140 0.15 -12.95 -8.43
N ALA A 141 1.04 -13.83 -7.98
CA ALA A 141 1.18 -15.16 -8.56
C ALA A 141 -0.01 -16.08 -8.27
N GLN A 142 -0.77 -15.80 -7.22
CA GLN A 142 -1.91 -16.61 -6.75
C GLN A 142 -3.18 -15.77 -6.63
N PHE A 143 -3.30 -14.72 -7.45
CA PHE A 143 -4.31 -13.68 -7.29
C PHE A 143 -5.73 -14.24 -7.29
N ASP A 144 -6.07 -15.10 -8.26
CA ASP A 144 -7.41 -15.67 -8.38
C ASP A 144 -7.82 -16.45 -7.12
N ARG A 145 -6.89 -17.26 -6.58
CA ARG A 145 -7.13 -18.04 -5.37
C ARG A 145 -7.29 -17.14 -4.15
N LEU A 146 -6.40 -16.14 -4.02
CA LEU A 146 -6.45 -15.17 -2.93
C LEU A 146 -7.78 -14.41 -2.94
N ALA A 147 -8.20 -13.93 -4.11
CA ALA A 147 -9.44 -13.19 -4.26
C ALA A 147 -10.66 -14.04 -3.94
N GLU A 148 -10.69 -15.30 -4.40
CA GLU A 148 -11.77 -16.25 -4.11
C GLU A 148 -11.85 -16.58 -2.61
N ASP A 149 -10.72 -16.88 -1.97
CA ASP A 149 -10.70 -17.23 -0.55
C ASP A 149 -11.14 -16.03 0.31
N LEU A 150 -10.64 -14.83 0.01
CA LEU A 150 -11.08 -13.60 0.68
C LEU A 150 -12.55 -13.27 0.42
N TYR A 151 -13.04 -13.48 -0.80
CA TYR A 151 -14.46 -13.27 -1.11
C TYR A 151 -15.34 -14.17 -0.25
N ARG A 152 -14.97 -15.46 -0.16
CA ARG A 152 -15.71 -16.44 0.63
C ARG A 152 -15.75 -16.04 2.10
N GLU A 153 -14.61 -15.63 2.65
CA GLU A 153 -14.49 -15.19 4.04
C GLU A 153 -15.26 -13.88 4.35
N ILE A 154 -15.24 -12.91 3.43
CA ILE A 154 -15.80 -11.58 3.66
C ILE A 154 -17.31 -11.55 3.36
N PHE A 155 -17.76 -12.23 2.30
CA PHE A 155 -19.12 -12.08 1.76
C PHE A 155 -19.96 -13.37 1.77
N ALA A 156 -19.36 -14.56 1.70
CA ALA A 156 -20.12 -15.81 1.60
C ALA A 156 -20.44 -16.46 2.95
N ASP A 157 -19.58 -16.26 3.95
CA ASP A 157 -19.74 -16.76 5.33
C ASP A 157 -20.26 -15.66 6.31
N ALA A 158 -20.81 -14.55 5.78
CA ALA A 158 -21.34 -13.42 6.54
C ALA A 158 -22.78 -13.62 7.04
#